data_AF-A0A814FQM6-F1
#
_entry.id   AF-A0A814FQM6-F1
#
_cell.length_a   1.000
_cell.length_b   1.000
_cell.length_c   1.000
_cell.angle_alpha   90.00
_cell.angle_beta   90.00
_cell.angle_gamma   90.00
#
_symmetry.space_group_name_H-M   'P 1'
#
loop_
_entity.id
_entity.type
_entity.pdbx_description
1 polymer ?
#
loop_
_entity_poly.entity_id
_entity_poly.type
_entity_poly.pdbx_seq_one_letter_code
_entity_poly.pdbx_strand_id
1 'polypeptide(L)'
;MDSKDKTDTFIINALVCPITLELFVDPVVADDGHTYERTAIIEWIKNHNETSPITRQPIKLKSLQSNRIAKQLADRYRSSSTSHIGKDLVIFSGNGTLLNKEQQILINELFQKEKKWSLIYKATRDGFESNDFHRLCNNRGATLTLIKARNRLSMKKRNSIFGGYTTIPWSSRTVHYRDPQAFLFLFDHEKLTRFNIRTNDEMAVSHSVASGPIFGYGDINICHRPDVNYFSYSKFPNCYQDNNENGRGKKTFSKTKHFLVCEMEVYMVIT
;
A
#
# COMPACT_ATOMS: atom_id res chain seq x y z
N MET A 1 8.58 -12.98 -13.44
CA MET A 1 9.46 -12.45 -12.38
C MET A 1 10.06 -11.18 -12.91
N ASP A 2 9.50 -10.05 -12.50
CA ASP A 2 9.82 -8.73 -13.04
C ASP A 2 11.26 -8.30 -12.71
N SER A 3 11.83 -7.47 -13.58
CA SER A 3 13.19 -6.94 -13.45
C SER A 3 13.43 -6.15 -12.16
N LYS A 4 12.37 -5.60 -11.54
CA LYS A 4 12.44 -4.81 -10.30
C LYS A 4 12.70 -5.66 -9.04
N ASP A 5 12.08 -6.84 -8.92
CA ASP A 5 12.35 -7.79 -7.82
C ASP A 5 13.81 -8.31 -7.83
N LYS A 6 14.38 -8.45 -9.03
CA LYS A 6 15.80 -8.83 -9.18
C LYS A 6 16.73 -7.71 -8.73
N THR A 7 16.36 -6.45 -8.99
CA THR A 7 17.15 -5.29 -8.58
C THR A 7 17.19 -5.13 -7.06
N ASP A 8 16.05 -5.27 -6.38
CA ASP A 8 16.00 -5.16 -4.91
C ASP A 8 16.73 -6.32 -4.21
N THR A 9 16.59 -7.55 -4.72
CA THR A 9 17.34 -8.72 -4.23
C THR A 9 18.86 -8.54 -4.45
N PHE A 10 19.27 -7.97 -5.58
CA PHE A 10 20.68 -7.73 -5.89
C PHE A 10 21.29 -6.66 -4.97
N ILE A 11 20.54 -5.60 -4.67
CA ILE A 11 20.99 -4.53 -3.76
C ILE A 11 21.14 -5.06 -2.33
N ILE A 12 20.23 -5.91 -1.85
CA ILE A 12 20.33 -6.52 -0.51
C ILE A 12 21.55 -7.42 -0.42
N ASN A 13 21.79 -8.28 -1.42
CA ASN A 13 22.95 -9.19 -1.43
C ASN A 13 24.29 -8.43 -1.42
N ALA A 14 24.34 -7.22 -1.99
CA ALA A 14 25.55 -6.40 -1.97
C ALA A 14 25.87 -5.78 -0.59
N LEU A 15 24.92 -5.83 0.37
CA LEU A 15 25.06 -5.27 1.71
C LEU A 15 25.21 -6.34 2.81
N VAL A 16 25.32 -7.60 2.42
CA VAL A 16 25.39 -8.75 3.32
C VAL A 16 26.80 -9.33 3.33
N CYS A 17 27.27 -9.71 4.51
CA CYS A 17 28.54 -10.36 4.70
C CYS A 17 28.53 -11.80 4.12
N PRO A 18 29.50 -12.17 3.28
CA PRO A 18 29.58 -13.51 2.70
C PRO A 18 29.81 -14.65 3.72
N ILE A 19 30.34 -14.33 4.91
CA ILE A 19 30.62 -15.31 5.97
C ILE A 19 29.40 -15.46 6.90
N THR A 20 28.89 -14.35 7.44
CA THR A 20 27.80 -14.38 8.42
C THR A 20 26.43 -14.48 7.77
N LEU A 21 26.32 -14.14 6.48
CA LEU A 21 25.05 -13.99 5.75
C LEU A 21 24.09 -12.97 6.37
N GLU A 22 24.65 -12.04 7.16
CA GLU A 22 23.92 -10.93 7.78
C GLU A 22 24.37 -9.57 7.22
N LEU A 23 23.52 -8.56 7.36
CA LEU A 23 23.82 -7.20 6.94
C LEU A 23 25.04 -6.63 7.70
N PHE A 24 25.94 -5.92 7.01
CA PHE A 24 27.22 -5.44 7.56
C PHE A 24 27.11 -4.44 8.73
N VAL A 25 27.61 -4.76 9.92
CA VAL A 25 27.63 -3.87 11.09
C VAL A 25 28.95 -3.12 11.18
N ASP A 26 30.07 -3.84 11.07
CA ASP A 26 31.42 -3.27 11.00
C ASP A 26 32.21 -3.83 9.81
N PRO A 27 31.80 -3.48 8.58
CA PRO A 27 32.41 -4.04 7.38
C PRO A 27 33.87 -3.61 7.19
N VAL A 28 34.70 -4.56 6.79
CA VAL A 28 36.09 -4.35 6.34
C VAL A 28 36.28 -4.88 4.94
N VAL A 29 37.03 -4.15 4.12
CA VAL A 29 37.49 -4.61 2.81
C VAL A 29 38.88 -5.23 2.94
N ALA A 30 39.06 -6.36 2.27
CA ALA A 30 40.30 -7.11 2.19
C ALA A 30 41.06 -6.81 0.89
N ASP A 31 42.33 -7.26 0.81
CA ASP A 31 43.17 -7.08 -0.39
C ASP A 31 42.62 -7.80 -1.63
N ASP A 32 41.72 -8.78 -1.45
CA ASP A 32 41.03 -9.46 -2.53
C ASP A 32 39.82 -8.68 -3.08
N GLY A 33 39.58 -7.46 -2.58
CA GLY A 33 38.51 -6.57 -2.99
C GLY A 33 37.14 -6.88 -2.39
N HIS A 34 37.00 -7.93 -1.58
CA HIS A 34 35.73 -8.31 -0.98
C HIS A 34 35.54 -7.68 0.39
N THR A 35 34.29 -7.40 0.74
CA THR A 35 33.92 -6.84 2.05
C THR A 35 33.35 -7.92 2.94
N TYR A 36 33.78 -7.94 4.20
CA TYR A 36 33.38 -8.92 5.22
C TYR A 36 33.02 -8.22 6.52
N GLU A 37 32.24 -8.88 7.36
CA GLU A 37 32.08 -8.46 8.75
C GLU A 37 33.41 -8.65 9.50
N ARG A 38 33.87 -7.62 10.23
CA ARG A 38 35.22 -7.60 10.80
C ARG A 38 35.47 -8.81 11.69
N THR A 39 34.56 -9.11 12.61
CA THR A 39 34.73 -10.22 13.56
C THR A 39 34.87 -11.55 12.83
N ALA A 40 34.00 -11.78 11.83
CA ALA A 40 33.94 -13.01 11.07
C ALA A 40 35.21 -13.24 10.22
N ILE A 41 35.72 -12.22 9.53
CA ILE A 41 36.94 -12.39 8.72
C ILE A 41 38.19 -12.56 9.59
N ILE A 42 38.25 -11.88 10.75
CA ILE A 42 39.37 -12.05 11.70
C ILE A 42 39.40 -13.48 12.23
N GLU A 43 38.25 -14.04 12.58
CA GLU A 43 38.13 -15.43 13.02
C GLU A 43 38.47 -16.41 11.90
N TRP A 44 37.99 -16.16 10.68
CA TRP A 44 38.32 -16.97 9.52
C TRP A 44 39.82 -17.06 9.28
N ILE A 45 40.51 -15.92 9.23
CA ILE A 45 41.96 -15.83 8.98
C ILE A 45 42.77 -16.65 9.99
N LYS A 46 42.39 -16.58 11.28
CA LYS A 46 43.05 -17.33 12.36
C LYS A 46 42.90 -18.84 12.21
N ASN A 47 41.76 -19.30 11.69
CA ASN A 47 41.41 -20.71 11.63
C ASN A 47 41.69 -21.37 10.26
N HIS A 48 41.93 -20.58 9.21
CA HIS A 48 42.01 -21.07 7.82
C HIS A 48 43.27 -20.60 7.09
N ASN A 49 44.43 -20.71 7.75
CA ASN A 49 45.75 -20.48 7.16
C ASN A 49 45.88 -19.13 6.43
N GLU A 50 45.25 -18.07 6.96
CA GLU A 50 45.31 -16.73 6.37
C GLU A 50 44.86 -16.68 4.90
N THR A 51 43.79 -17.40 4.53
CA THR A 51 43.23 -17.39 3.17
C THR A 51 41.88 -16.68 3.09
N SER A 52 41.58 -16.07 1.94
CA SER A 52 40.29 -15.48 1.65
C SER A 52 39.18 -16.55 1.62
N PRO A 53 38.02 -16.30 2.26
CA PRO A 53 36.86 -17.19 2.18
C PRO A 53 36.32 -17.39 0.75
N ILE A 54 36.54 -16.42 -0.14
CA ILE A 54 35.96 -16.43 -1.50
C ILE A 54 37.00 -16.84 -2.53
N THR A 55 38.13 -16.12 -2.56
CA THR A 55 39.14 -16.28 -3.63
C THR A 55 40.18 -17.33 -3.29
N ARG A 56 40.24 -17.76 -2.01
CA ARG A 56 41.27 -18.65 -1.45
C ARG A 56 42.70 -18.12 -1.57
N GLN A 57 42.87 -16.87 -1.96
CA GLN A 57 44.18 -16.21 -2.01
C GLN A 57 44.64 -15.80 -0.60
N PRO A 58 45.96 -15.67 -0.37
CA PRO A 58 46.48 -15.20 0.92
C PRO A 58 45.93 -13.81 1.28
N ILE A 59 45.50 -13.65 2.52
CA ILE A 59 44.94 -12.41 3.08
C ILE A 59 45.56 -12.14 4.45
N LYS A 60 45.99 -10.89 4.70
CA LYS A 60 46.67 -10.55 5.95
C LYS A 60 45.75 -9.78 6.88
N LEU A 61 45.76 -10.12 8.17
CA LEU A 61 44.96 -9.41 9.18
C LEU A 61 45.21 -7.89 9.17
N LYS A 62 46.48 -7.48 8.97
CA LYS A 62 46.91 -6.08 8.98
C LYS A 62 46.48 -5.26 7.75
N SER A 63 46.02 -5.90 6.68
CA SER A 63 45.60 -5.20 5.46
C SER A 63 44.10 -4.92 5.40
N LEU A 64 43.32 -5.40 6.37
CA LEU A 64 41.89 -5.11 6.46
C LEU A 64 41.65 -3.61 6.70
N GLN A 65 40.90 -2.98 5.80
CA GLN A 65 40.53 -1.57 5.88
C GLN A 65 39.03 -1.41 6.16
N SER A 66 38.65 -0.45 7.01
CA SER A 66 37.23 -0.21 7.30
C SER A 66 36.48 0.29 6.05
N ASN A 67 35.41 -0.41 5.67
CA ASN A 67 34.57 0.00 4.55
C ASN A 67 33.42 0.89 5.05
N ARG A 68 33.74 2.19 5.24
CA ARG A 68 32.77 3.16 5.77
C ARG A 68 31.55 3.36 4.86
N ILE A 69 31.69 3.16 3.55
CA ILE A 69 30.59 3.29 2.59
C ILE A 69 29.61 2.12 2.78
N ALA A 70 30.10 0.88 2.81
CA ALA A 70 29.26 -0.29 3.07
C ALA A 70 28.54 -0.17 4.42
N LYS A 71 29.24 0.34 5.44
CA LYS A 71 28.65 0.62 6.75
C LYS A 71 27.49 1.62 6.66
N GLN A 72 27.71 2.77 6.04
CA GLN A 72 26.66 3.79 5.87
C GLN A 72 25.45 3.28 5.09
N LEU A 73 25.68 2.48 4.05
CA LEU A 73 24.60 1.88 3.26
C LEU A 73 23.82 0.84 4.06
N ALA A 74 24.52 -0.06 4.77
CA ALA A 74 23.89 -1.02 5.66
C ALA A 74 23.13 -0.33 6.81
N ASP A 75 23.66 0.73 7.40
CA ASP A 75 23.00 1.50 8.46
C ASP A 75 21.75 2.22 7.94
N ARG A 76 21.81 2.78 6.72
CA ARG A 76 20.62 3.34 6.07
C ARG A 76 19.60 2.25 5.82
N TYR A 77 20.02 1.09 5.32
CA TYR A 77 19.14 -0.05 5.10
C TYR A 77 18.50 -0.50 6.42
N ARG A 78 19.27 -0.67 7.51
CA ARG A 78 18.74 -0.93 8.86
C ARG A 78 17.77 0.15 9.32
N SER A 79 18.06 1.42 9.05
CA SER A 79 17.21 2.54 9.47
C SER A 79 15.90 2.58 8.67
N SER A 80 15.94 2.21 7.39
CA SER A 80 14.75 2.01 6.56
C SER A 80 14.03 0.70 6.84
N SER A 81 14.72 -0.33 7.33
CA SER A 81 14.14 -1.62 7.73
C SER A 81 13.64 -1.61 9.17
N THR A 82 14.15 -0.75 10.04
CA THR A 82 13.59 -0.48 11.39
C THR A 82 12.40 0.49 11.34
N SER A 83 12.16 1.17 10.21
CA SER A 83 10.86 1.77 9.91
C SER A 83 9.83 0.77 9.36
N HIS A 84 10.24 -0.41 8.88
CA HIS A 84 9.34 -1.40 8.26
C HIS A 84 9.17 -2.71 9.04
N ILE A 85 9.96 -2.97 10.08
CA ILE A 85 9.81 -4.17 10.93
C ILE A 85 10.00 -3.75 12.40
N GLY A 86 8.91 -3.57 13.14
CA GLY A 86 8.97 -3.52 14.62
C GLY A 86 8.41 -2.29 15.34
N LYS A 87 7.58 -1.44 14.71
CA LYS A 87 6.52 -0.80 15.49
C LYS A 87 5.26 -1.63 15.31
N ASP A 88 4.64 -2.05 16.41
CA ASP A 88 3.19 -2.24 16.48
C ASP A 88 2.51 -0.87 16.27
N LEU A 89 2.79 -0.24 15.13
CA LEU A 89 2.11 0.96 14.72
C LEU A 89 0.78 0.50 14.17
N VAL A 90 -0.26 0.67 14.98
CA VAL A 90 -1.63 0.51 14.52
C VAL A 90 -1.91 1.63 13.52
N ILE A 91 -1.63 1.36 12.24
CA ILE A 91 -1.91 2.26 11.11
C ILE A 91 -3.42 2.38 10.94
N PHE A 92 -4.13 1.25 11.02
CA PHE A 92 -5.59 1.18 10.99
C PHE A 92 -6.10 0.64 12.32
N SER A 93 -6.86 1.46 13.05
CA SER A 93 -7.52 1.09 14.30
C SER A 93 -9.00 0.76 14.10
N GLY A 94 -9.49 -0.15 14.93
CA GLY A 94 -10.86 -0.68 14.89
C GLY A 94 -10.94 -2.06 14.24
N ASN A 95 -12.13 -2.65 14.25
CA ASN A 95 -12.34 -4.05 13.83
C ASN A 95 -12.60 -4.18 12.32
N GLY A 96 -11.74 -3.53 11.54
CA GLY A 96 -11.70 -3.63 10.09
C GLY A 96 -11.32 -5.04 9.63
N THR A 97 -11.89 -5.50 8.51
CA THR A 97 -11.64 -6.84 7.98
C THR A 97 -11.29 -6.86 6.50
N LEU A 98 -11.35 -5.73 5.79
CA LEU A 98 -11.08 -5.73 4.36
C LEU A 98 -9.58 -5.82 4.05
N LEU A 99 -8.73 -5.04 4.74
CA LEU A 99 -7.29 -5.03 4.47
C LEU A 99 -6.52 -5.94 5.43
N ASN A 100 -5.61 -6.73 4.87
CA ASN A 100 -4.54 -7.37 5.65
C ASN A 100 -3.47 -6.32 6.05
N LYS A 101 -2.47 -6.71 6.87
CA LYS A 101 -1.42 -5.79 7.35
C LYS A 101 -0.57 -5.20 6.21
N GLU A 102 -0.24 -5.99 5.19
CA GLU A 102 0.57 -5.53 4.05
C GLU A 102 -0.19 -4.48 3.22
N GLN A 103 -1.47 -4.73 2.94
CA GLN A 103 -2.33 -3.79 2.24
C GLN A 103 -2.55 -2.49 3.01
N GLN A 104 -2.60 -2.54 4.35
CA GLN A 104 -2.64 -1.34 5.19
C GLN A 104 -1.38 -0.48 5.02
N ILE A 105 -0.19 -1.12 4.99
CA ILE A 105 1.08 -0.43 4.75
C ILE A 105 1.08 0.18 3.35
N LEU A 106 0.73 -0.59 2.31
CA LEU A 106 0.70 -0.13 0.92
C LEU A 106 -0.23 1.08 0.71
N ILE A 107 -1.42 1.09 1.35
CA ILE A 107 -2.29 2.27 1.31
C ILE A 107 -1.62 3.48 1.94
N ASN A 108 -0.95 3.29 3.07
CA ASN A 108 -0.32 4.38 3.80
C ASN A 108 0.88 4.97 3.04
N GLU A 109 1.58 4.15 2.24
CA GLU A 109 2.66 4.58 1.34
C GLU A 109 2.17 5.45 0.16
N LEU A 110 0.86 5.51 -0.12
CA LEU A 110 0.30 6.43 -1.13
C LEU A 110 0.39 7.92 -0.71
N PHE A 111 0.74 8.19 0.55
CA PHE A 111 0.77 9.52 1.13
C PHE A 111 2.21 9.97 1.42
N GLN A 112 2.48 11.27 1.24
CA GLN A 112 3.80 11.85 1.56
C GLN A 112 4.12 11.83 3.06
N LYS A 113 3.07 11.85 3.89
CA LYS A 113 3.15 11.76 5.35
C LYS A 113 2.29 10.60 5.80
N GLU A 114 2.82 9.80 6.71
CA GLU A 114 2.10 8.73 7.38
C GLU A 114 0.76 9.22 7.95
N LYS A 115 -0.29 8.42 7.77
CA LYS A 115 -1.62 8.65 8.31
C LYS A 115 -2.00 7.51 9.25
N LYS A 116 -2.73 7.87 10.31
CA LYS A 116 -3.43 6.91 11.15
C LYS A 116 -4.91 6.94 10.82
N TRP A 117 -5.55 5.78 10.84
CA TRP A 117 -6.90 5.59 10.34
C TRP A 117 -7.79 4.99 11.41
N SER A 118 -8.92 5.62 11.70
CA SER A 118 -9.96 5.05 12.59
C SER A 118 -11.14 4.55 11.79
N LEU A 119 -11.52 3.30 11.97
CA LEU A 119 -12.77 2.77 11.42
C LEU A 119 -13.96 3.51 12.02
N ILE A 120 -14.75 4.17 11.18
CA ILE A 120 -15.95 4.91 11.59
C ILE A 120 -17.25 4.27 11.09
N TYR A 121 -17.17 3.44 10.05
CA TYR A 121 -18.31 2.75 9.47
C TYR A 121 -17.89 1.41 8.89
N LYS A 122 -18.67 0.37 9.17
CA LYS A 122 -18.55 -0.97 8.60
C LYS A 122 -19.95 -1.47 8.28
N ALA A 123 -20.29 -1.65 7.01
CA ALA A 123 -21.66 -1.90 6.59
C ALA A 123 -22.27 -3.16 7.22
N THR A 124 -21.48 -4.23 7.38
CA THR A 124 -21.94 -5.46 8.06
C THR A 124 -22.23 -5.29 9.56
N ARG A 125 -21.69 -4.25 10.20
CA ARG A 125 -21.95 -3.89 11.60
C ARG A 125 -23.04 -2.83 11.72
N ASP A 126 -23.00 -1.81 10.86
CA ASP A 126 -23.74 -0.57 11.04
C ASP A 126 -24.99 -0.44 10.16
N GLY A 127 -25.17 -1.37 9.22
CA GLY A 127 -26.24 -1.35 8.23
C GLY A 127 -25.74 -0.91 6.84
N PHE A 128 -26.53 -1.23 5.81
CA PHE A 128 -26.21 -0.99 4.40
C PHE A 128 -27.03 0.15 3.78
N GLU A 129 -27.81 0.87 4.58
CA GLU A 129 -28.62 1.98 4.07
C GLU A 129 -27.76 3.24 3.92
N SER A 130 -28.13 4.08 2.95
CA SER A 130 -27.49 5.41 2.80
C SER A 130 -27.57 6.24 4.08
N ASN A 131 -28.66 6.10 4.85
CA ASN A 131 -28.80 6.78 6.14
C ASN A 131 -27.78 6.29 7.19
N ASP A 132 -27.41 5.01 7.19
CA ASP A 132 -26.39 4.47 8.10
C ASP A 132 -25.02 5.04 7.78
N PHE A 133 -24.66 5.06 6.50
CA PHE A 133 -23.44 5.70 6.02
C PHE A 133 -23.39 7.18 6.45
N HIS A 134 -24.44 7.95 6.17
CA HIS A 134 -24.47 9.38 6.49
C HIS A 134 -24.43 9.66 7.98
N ARG A 135 -25.14 8.87 8.80
CA ARG A 135 -25.15 8.99 10.26
C ARG A 135 -23.73 8.88 10.84
N LEU A 136 -22.88 8.04 10.25
CA LEU A 136 -21.54 7.76 10.78
C LEU A 136 -20.42 8.53 10.07
N CYS A 137 -20.54 8.78 8.77
CA CYS A 137 -19.47 9.32 7.93
C CYS A 137 -19.57 10.82 7.65
N ASN A 138 -20.73 11.44 7.83
CA ASN A 138 -20.84 12.89 7.61
C ASN A 138 -19.97 13.68 8.58
N ASN A 139 -19.36 14.76 8.11
CA ASN A 139 -18.54 15.69 8.91
C ASN A 139 -17.33 15.06 9.62
N ARG A 140 -16.78 13.95 9.10
CA ARG A 140 -15.61 13.25 9.68
C ARG A 140 -14.25 13.69 9.13
N GLY A 141 -14.22 14.76 8.34
CA GLY A 141 -13.00 15.21 7.65
C GLY A 141 -12.59 14.28 6.51
N ALA A 142 -11.28 14.12 6.30
CA ALA A 142 -10.74 13.26 5.27
C ALA A 142 -11.02 11.78 5.56
N THR A 143 -11.46 11.04 4.54
CA THR A 143 -11.84 9.63 4.68
C THR A 143 -11.27 8.75 3.58
N LEU A 144 -11.01 7.49 3.94
CA LEU A 144 -10.70 6.40 3.03
C LEU A 144 -11.87 5.41 3.05
N THR A 145 -12.46 5.19 1.89
CA THR A 145 -13.55 4.22 1.69
C THR A 145 -12.99 2.96 1.03
N LEU A 146 -13.25 1.81 1.63
CA LEU A 146 -12.92 0.48 1.13
C LEU A 146 -14.20 -0.26 0.75
N ILE A 147 -14.20 -0.92 -0.41
CA ILE A 147 -15.37 -1.60 -0.96
C ILE A 147 -14.95 -2.99 -1.44
N LYS A 148 -15.70 -4.00 -1.00
CA LYS A 148 -15.65 -5.35 -1.55
C LYS A 148 -16.94 -5.64 -2.30
N ALA A 149 -16.85 -5.79 -3.62
CA ALA A 149 -17.99 -6.06 -4.46
C ALA A 149 -18.20 -7.55 -4.75
N ARG A 150 -19.44 -7.92 -5.09
CA ARG A 150 -19.81 -9.20 -5.71
C ARG A 150 -20.54 -8.94 -7.01
N ASN A 151 -20.28 -9.79 -8.01
CA ASN A 151 -20.99 -9.76 -9.28
C ASN A 151 -21.46 -11.18 -9.66
N ARG A 152 -22.39 -11.25 -10.61
CA ARG A 152 -23.00 -12.52 -11.07
C ARG A 152 -22.02 -13.49 -11.76
N LEU A 153 -20.89 -12.98 -12.26
CA LEU A 153 -19.87 -13.77 -12.97
C LEU A 153 -18.79 -14.31 -12.02
N SER A 154 -18.74 -13.81 -10.79
CA SER A 154 -17.68 -14.10 -9.82
C SER A 154 -18.19 -15.05 -8.74
N MET A 155 -18.59 -16.25 -9.15
CA MET A 155 -18.94 -17.33 -8.23
C MET A 155 -17.70 -18.08 -7.69
N LYS A 156 -16.50 -17.88 -8.26
CA LYS A 156 -15.25 -18.47 -7.76
C LYS A 156 -14.04 -17.52 -7.89
N LYS A 157 -13.45 -17.20 -6.72
CA LYS A 157 -12.05 -16.81 -6.46
C LYS A 157 -11.45 -15.60 -7.20
N ARG A 158 -11.83 -14.37 -6.78
CA ARG A 158 -10.86 -13.26 -6.68
C ARG A 158 -11.41 -12.13 -5.81
N ASN A 159 -10.79 -11.90 -4.66
CA ASN A 159 -11.10 -10.79 -3.76
C ASN A 159 -10.40 -9.54 -4.32
N SER A 160 -11.11 -8.73 -5.11
CA SER A 160 -10.66 -7.37 -5.39
C SER A 160 -11.27 -6.42 -4.36
N ILE A 161 -10.43 -5.54 -3.81
CA ILE A 161 -10.83 -4.46 -2.91
C ILE A 161 -10.54 -3.18 -3.64
N PHE A 162 -11.49 -2.25 -3.68
CA PHE A 162 -11.29 -0.97 -4.32
C PHE A 162 -11.96 0.12 -3.51
N GLY A 163 -11.75 1.36 -3.91
CA GLY A 163 -12.43 2.48 -3.28
C GLY A 163 -11.75 3.78 -3.61
N GLY A 164 -11.84 4.72 -2.70
CA GLY A 164 -11.26 6.03 -2.89
C GLY A 164 -10.96 6.75 -1.59
N TYR A 165 -10.10 7.75 -1.70
CA TYR A 165 -9.78 8.70 -0.66
C TYR A 165 -10.28 10.08 -1.07
N THR A 166 -10.76 10.85 -0.09
CA THR A 166 -11.06 12.27 -0.25
C THR A 166 -10.73 13.06 1.01
N THR A 167 -10.34 14.32 0.83
CA THR A 167 -10.19 15.32 1.89
C THR A 167 -11.52 16.02 2.22
N ILE A 168 -12.54 15.86 1.38
CA ILE A 168 -13.84 16.52 1.55
C ILE A 168 -14.69 15.72 2.55
N PRO A 169 -15.18 16.35 3.63
CA PRO A 169 -16.07 15.69 4.56
C PRO A 169 -17.42 15.40 3.90
N TRP A 170 -17.90 14.15 3.99
CA TRP A 170 -19.21 13.76 3.47
C TRP A 170 -20.34 14.60 4.09
N SER A 171 -21.40 14.81 3.31
CA SER A 171 -22.62 15.48 3.74
C SER A 171 -23.84 14.89 3.07
N SER A 172 -25.01 14.97 3.70
CA SER A 172 -26.30 14.64 3.07
C SER A 172 -26.86 15.81 2.26
N ARG A 173 -26.05 16.35 1.34
CA ARG A 173 -26.46 17.40 0.38
C ARG A 173 -26.23 16.87 -1.03
N THR A 174 -27.02 17.31 -1.99
CA THR A 174 -26.79 16.96 -3.40
C THR A 174 -25.88 18.01 -4.03
N VAL A 175 -24.59 17.72 -4.13
CA VAL A 175 -23.56 18.69 -4.54
C VAL A 175 -22.28 17.97 -4.99
N HIS A 176 -21.50 18.61 -5.86
CA HIS A 176 -20.21 18.12 -6.33
C HIS A 176 -19.09 18.97 -5.74
N TYR A 177 -17.95 18.34 -5.45
CA TYR A 177 -16.77 19.00 -4.88
C TYR A 177 -15.53 18.69 -5.70
N ARG A 178 -14.71 19.73 -5.85
CA ARG A 178 -13.34 19.61 -6.31
C ARG A 178 -12.46 19.15 -5.16
N ASP A 179 -11.64 18.14 -5.41
CA ASP A 179 -10.64 17.64 -4.48
C ASP A 179 -9.40 17.17 -5.23
N PRO A 180 -8.38 18.02 -5.38
CA PRO A 180 -7.15 17.66 -6.09
C PRO A 180 -6.35 16.54 -5.40
N GLN A 181 -6.65 16.25 -4.12
CA GLN A 181 -5.99 15.19 -3.35
C GLN A 181 -6.78 13.87 -3.41
N ALA A 182 -7.98 13.87 -3.99
CA ALA A 182 -8.76 12.65 -4.14
C ALA A 182 -8.11 11.70 -5.14
N PHE A 183 -8.20 10.41 -4.83
CA PHE A 183 -7.77 9.34 -5.72
C PHE A 183 -8.66 8.12 -5.53
N LEU A 184 -8.76 7.29 -6.57
CA LEU A 184 -9.29 5.95 -6.47
C LEU A 184 -8.15 4.95 -6.34
N PHE A 185 -8.45 3.76 -5.84
CA PHE A 185 -7.50 2.67 -5.82
C PHE A 185 -8.17 1.31 -6.09
N LEU A 186 -7.36 0.35 -6.50
CA LEU A 186 -7.74 -1.04 -6.69
C LEU A 186 -6.61 -1.94 -6.19
N PHE A 187 -6.96 -2.87 -5.30
CA PHE A 187 -6.20 -4.07 -5.01
C PHE A 187 -6.74 -5.23 -5.86
N ASP A 188 -5.90 -5.76 -6.77
CA ASP A 188 -6.06 -7.12 -7.32
C ASP A 188 -5.04 -8.02 -6.62
N HIS A 189 -5.49 -8.74 -5.58
CA HIS A 189 -4.60 -9.37 -4.60
C HIS A 189 -3.70 -8.35 -3.91
N GLU A 190 -2.37 -8.50 -4.00
CA GLU A 190 -1.39 -7.59 -3.39
C GLU A 190 -1.02 -6.42 -4.31
N LYS A 191 -1.43 -6.42 -5.59
CA LYS A 191 -1.14 -5.32 -6.50
C LYS A 191 -2.06 -4.13 -6.23
N LEU A 192 -1.51 -3.09 -5.62
CA LEU A 192 -2.15 -1.77 -5.48
C LEU A 192 -1.98 -0.95 -6.76
N THR A 193 -3.09 -0.47 -7.31
CA THR A 193 -3.11 0.51 -8.41
C THR A 193 -3.84 1.77 -7.94
N ARG A 194 -3.23 2.94 -8.11
CA ARG A 194 -3.82 4.25 -7.80
C ARG A 194 -4.26 4.96 -9.09
N PHE A 195 -5.43 5.59 -9.05
CA PHE A 195 -6.00 6.38 -10.14
C PHE A 195 -6.24 7.80 -9.66
N ASN A 196 -5.54 8.76 -10.25
CA ASN A 196 -5.63 10.17 -9.85
C ASN A 196 -6.80 10.85 -10.54
N ILE A 197 -7.33 11.90 -9.91
CA ILE A 197 -8.31 12.79 -10.55
C ILE A 197 -7.72 13.39 -11.84
N ARG A 198 -8.55 13.61 -12.87
CA ARG A 198 -8.15 14.34 -14.08
C ARG A 198 -7.76 15.78 -13.73
N THR A 199 -6.73 16.27 -14.40
CA THR A 199 -6.32 17.67 -14.26
C THR A 199 -7.51 18.57 -14.60
N ASN A 200 -7.79 19.55 -13.73
CA ASN A 200 -8.91 20.50 -13.83
C ASN A 200 -10.32 19.90 -13.70
N ASP A 201 -10.48 18.64 -13.30
CA ASP A 201 -11.82 18.12 -12.99
C ASP A 201 -12.34 18.74 -11.69
N GLU A 202 -13.59 19.20 -11.72
CA GLU A 202 -14.26 19.86 -10.59
C GLU A 202 -15.18 18.90 -9.82
N MET A 203 -15.38 17.68 -10.31
CA MET A 203 -16.35 16.71 -9.78
C MET A 203 -15.65 15.50 -9.15
N ALA A 204 -14.60 15.73 -8.36
CA ALA A 204 -13.84 14.66 -7.72
C ALA A 204 -14.69 13.83 -6.74
N VAL A 205 -15.63 14.47 -6.04
CA VAL A 205 -16.55 13.80 -5.12
C VAL A 205 -17.95 14.35 -5.31
N SER A 206 -18.94 13.46 -5.29
CA SER A 206 -20.35 13.83 -5.37
C SER A 206 -21.07 13.38 -4.09
N HIS A 207 -21.91 14.24 -3.53
CA HIS A 207 -22.74 13.91 -2.39
C HIS A 207 -24.20 13.76 -2.83
N SER A 208 -24.95 12.90 -2.16
CA SER A 208 -26.37 12.66 -2.39
C SER A 208 -26.97 12.10 -1.11
N VAL A 209 -28.18 12.51 -0.76
CA VAL A 209 -28.92 11.97 0.40
C VAL A 209 -29.33 10.50 0.22
N ALA A 210 -29.44 10.06 -1.04
CA ALA A 210 -30.01 8.76 -1.41
C ALA A 210 -28.93 7.72 -1.77
N SER A 211 -27.66 8.02 -1.53
CA SER A 211 -26.54 7.16 -1.89
C SER A 211 -25.51 7.17 -0.78
N GLY A 212 -24.67 6.14 -0.73
CA GLY A 212 -23.46 6.16 0.09
C GLY A 212 -22.38 7.03 -0.57
N PRO A 213 -21.11 6.61 -0.54
CA PRO A 213 -20.03 7.36 -1.15
C PRO A 213 -20.13 7.37 -2.69
N ILE A 214 -19.90 8.54 -3.29
CA ILE A 214 -19.76 8.70 -4.74
C ILE A 214 -18.46 9.43 -5.02
N PHE A 215 -17.55 8.75 -5.72
CA PHE A 215 -16.33 9.36 -6.24
C PHE A 215 -16.50 9.65 -7.72
N GLY A 216 -16.06 10.84 -8.12
CA GLY A 216 -16.24 11.34 -9.47
C GLY A 216 -17.69 11.75 -9.69
N TYR A 217 -18.03 11.94 -10.97
CA TYR A 217 -19.41 11.94 -11.44
C TYR A 217 -19.86 10.49 -11.74
N GLY A 218 -19.73 9.64 -10.72
CA GLY A 218 -20.09 8.22 -10.77
C GLY A 218 -19.01 7.27 -11.27
N ASP A 219 -17.72 7.65 -11.20
CA ASP A 219 -16.60 6.71 -11.38
C ASP A 219 -16.73 5.52 -10.43
N ILE A 220 -17.14 5.78 -9.19
CA ILE A 220 -17.68 4.82 -8.25
C ILE A 220 -18.94 5.42 -7.64
N ASN A 221 -20.07 4.72 -7.71
CA ASN A 221 -21.31 5.08 -7.04
C ASN A 221 -21.85 3.89 -6.25
N ILE A 222 -22.06 4.09 -4.94
CA ILE A 222 -22.69 3.12 -4.05
C ILE A 222 -24.11 3.57 -3.72
N CYS A 223 -25.09 2.80 -4.21
CA CYS A 223 -26.51 3.10 -4.01
C CYS A 223 -27.00 2.72 -2.60
N HIS A 224 -28.26 3.04 -2.30
CA HIS A 224 -28.97 2.55 -1.13
C HIS A 224 -29.12 1.01 -1.16
N ARG A 225 -28.90 0.34 -0.03
CA ARG A 225 -28.99 -1.12 0.14
C ARG A 225 -28.21 -1.90 -0.94
N PRO A 226 -26.91 -1.57 -1.15
CA PRO A 226 -26.12 -2.11 -2.25
C PRO A 226 -25.80 -3.61 -2.07
N ASP A 227 -26.15 -4.20 -0.92
CA ASP A 227 -26.04 -5.62 -0.59
C ASP A 227 -27.10 -6.50 -1.26
N VAL A 228 -28.27 -5.92 -1.59
CA VAL A 228 -29.43 -6.66 -2.11
C VAL A 228 -29.84 -6.24 -3.53
N ASN A 229 -29.25 -5.19 -4.11
CA ASN A 229 -29.56 -4.74 -5.46
C ASN A 229 -28.32 -4.37 -6.28
N TYR A 230 -28.45 -4.35 -7.61
CA TYR A 230 -27.35 -4.07 -8.55
C TYR A 230 -27.34 -2.62 -9.07
N PHE A 231 -27.84 -1.66 -8.29
CA PHE A 231 -27.86 -0.26 -8.70
C PHE A 231 -26.54 0.48 -8.43
N SER A 232 -25.64 -0.07 -7.62
CA SER A 232 -24.26 0.44 -7.53
C SER A 232 -23.54 0.22 -8.87
N TYR A 233 -22.73 1.19 -9.27
CA TYR A 233 -22.08 1.15 -10.59
C TYR A 233 -20.74 1.88 -10.65
N SER A 234 -20.01 1.62 -11.74
CA SER A 234 -18.82 2.37 -12.13
C SER A 234 -18.97 2.94 -13.54
N LYS A 235 -18.72 4.25 -13.69
CA LYS A 235 -18.53 4.94 -14.98
C LYS A 235 -17.06 5.22 -15.30
N PHE A 236 -16.13 4.71 -14.50
CA PHE A 236 -14.69 4.91 -14.67
C PHE A 236 -14.24 4.56 -16.09
N PRO A 237 -13.28 5.28 -16.68
CA PRO A 237 -12.62 6.50 -16.19
C PRO A 237 -13.35 7.78 -16.66
N ASN A 238 -14.27 8.31 -15.86
CA ASN A 238 -14.98 9.55 -16.17
C ASN A 238 -14.20 10.76 -15.65
N CYS A 239 -14.21 10.98 -14.34
CA CYS A 239 -13.47 12.07 -13.68
C CYS A 239 -12.04 11.67 -13.31
N TYR A 240 -11.78 10.38 -13.10
CA TYR A 240 -10.45 9.88 -12.79
C TYR A 240 -9.72 9.40 -14.04
N GLN A 241 -8.39 9.41 -13.99
CA GLN A 241 -7.51 8.99 -15.07
C GLN A 241 -7.28 7.48 -15.00
N ASP A 242 -7.42 6.81 -16.14
CA ASP A 242 -6.91 5.45 -16.30
C ASP A 242 -5.46 5.54 -16.76
N ASN A 243 -4.55 4.91 -16.00
CA ASN A 243 -3.12 4.93 -16.31
C ASN A 243 -2.76 3.89 -17.39
N ASN A 244 -3.75 3.29 -18.06
CA ASN A 244 -3.62 2.30 -19.13
C ASN A 244 -2.87 1.01 -18.77
N GLU A 245 -2.50 0.79 -17.51
CA GLU A 245 -1.82 -0.45 -17.07
C GLU A 245 -2.78 -1.63 -16.89
N ASN A 246 -4.09 -1.38 -16.76
CA ASN A 246 -5.11 -2.41 -16.45
C ASN A 246 -6.51 -2.05 -16.98
N GLY A 247 -6.60 -1.09 -17.92
CA GLY A 247 -7.82 -0.35 -18.25
C GLY A 247 -8.95 -1.21 -18.80
N ARG A 248 -9.88 -1.62 -17.91
CA ARG A 248 -11.12 -2.29 -18.29
C ARG A 248 -12.30 -1.32 -18.31
N GLY A 249 -12.04 -0.02 -18.26
CA GLY A 249 -13.05 1.04 -18.19
C GLY A 249 -14.05 0.79 -17.06
N LYS A 250 -15.34 0.75 -17.41
CA LYS A 250 -16.45 0.53 -16.45
C LYS A 250 -16.35 -0.80 -15.68
N LYS A 251 -15.46 -1.71 -16.08
CA LYS A 251 -15.22 -3.01 -15.47
C LYS A 251 -13.96 -3.04 -14.59
N THR A 252 -13.24 -1.94 -14.43
CA THR A 252 -11.96 -1.91 -13.69
C THR A 252 -12.10 -2.42 -12.26
N PHE A 253 -13.06 -1.91 -11.50
CA PHE A 253 -13.15 -2.17 -10.06
C PHE A 253 -13.83 -3.49 -9.69
N SER A 254 -14.92 -3.84 -10.36
CA SER A 254 -15.74 -4.99 -10.00
C SER A 254 -15.93 -5.98 -11.15
N LYS A 255 -15.15 -5.87 -12.24
CA LYS A 255 -15.24 -6.66 -13.48
C LYS A 255 -16.55 -6.49 -14.27
N THR A 256 -17.54 -5.82 -13.71
CA THR A 256 -18.83 -5.50 -14.32
C THR A 256 -19.14 -4.01 -14.08
N LYS A 257 -19.99 -3.42 -14.93
CA LYS A 257 -20.43 -2.03 -14.72
C LYS A 257 -21.25 -1.87 -13.44
N HIS A 258 -22.13 -2.83 -13.19
CA HIS A 258 -23.05 -2.88 -12.06
C HIS A 258 -22.66 -4.02 -11.11
N PHE A 259 -22.80 -3.81 -9.80
CA PHE A 259 -22.33 -4.77 -8.80
C PHE A 259 -23.11 -4.67 -7.49
N LEU A 260 -23.08 -5.76 -6.71
CA LEU A 260 -23.47 -5.76 -5.30
C LEU A 260 -22.25 -5.41 -4.44
N VAL A 261 -22.50 -4.91 -3.23
CA VAL A 261 -21.47 -4.66 -2.22
C VAL A 261 -21.64 -5.70 -1.11
N CYS A 262 -20.59 -6.48 -0.85
CA CYS A 262 -20.55 -7.43 0.26
C CYS A 262 -20.12 -6.79 1.57
N GLU A 263 -19.26 -5.78 1.49
CA GLU A 263 -18.75 -5.04 2.63
C GLU A 263 -18.27 -3.67 2.16
N MET A 264 -18.50 -2.68 3.01
CA MET A 264 -17.98 -1.32 2.86
C MET A 264 -17.47 -0.82 4.21
N GLU A 265 -16.20 -0.43 4.25
CA GLU A 265 -15.56 0.13 5.43
C GLU A 265 -15.13 1.56 5.13
N VAL A 266 -15.34 2.48 6.07
CA VAL A 266 -14.89 3.86 5.95
C VAL A 266 -14.03 4.20 7.16
N TYR A 267 -12.85 4.74 6.88
CA TYR A 267 -11.90 5.17 7.88
C TYR A 267 -11.72 6.68 7.79
N MET A 268 -11.71 7.36 8.94
CA MET A 268 -11.28 8.75 9.02
C MET A 268 -9.79 8.83 9.35
N VAL A 269 -9.14 9.89 8.90
CA VAL A 269 -7.77 10.21 9.33
C VAL A 269 -7.80 10.70 10.79
N ILE A 270 -7.00 10.10 11.66
CA ILE A 270 -6.70 10.62 12.99
C ILE A 270 -5.42 11.47 12.86
N THR A 271 -5.51 12.75 13.17
CA THR A 271 -4.37 13.67 13.27
C THR A 271 -3.55 13.41 14.52
#